data_AF-A0A2A5VTQ4-F1
#
_entry.id   AF-A0A2A5VTQ4-F1
#
_cell.length_a   1.000
_cell.length_b   1.000
_cell.length_c   1.000
_cell.angle_alpha   90.00
_cell.angle_beta   90.00
_cell.angle_gamma   90.00
#
_symmetry.space_group_name_H-M   'P 1'
#
loop_
_entity.id
_entity.type
_entity.pdbx_description
1 polymer ?
#
loop_
_entity_poly.entity_id
_entity_poly.type
_entity_poly.pdbx_seq_one_letter_code
_entity_poly.pdbx_strand_id
1 'polypeptide(L)'
;MAGLGKAARGKRRWIGVRFSSQAESREACEKILGRLLEGLHWRLYDHYIEPDGSVGAIVKVPLNDCEAATSRINSDEGCRTITRSGKIKLVRERLGIGKKGLT
;
A
#
# COMPACT_ATOMS: atom_id res chain seq x y z
N MET A 1 -21.35 -19.64 14.80
CA MET A 1 -21.41 -18.77 13.60
C MET A 1 -20.22 -19.08 12.70
N ALA A 2 -20.44 -19.83 11.62
CA ALA A 2 -19.38 -20.17 10.65
C ALA A 2 -18.90 -18.88 9.96
N GLY A 3 -17.63 -18.52 10.15
CA GLY A 3 -17.06 -17.33 9.55
C GLY A 3 -17.18 -17.40 8.02
N LEU A 4 -17.76 -16.35 7.42
CA LEU A 4 -17.89 -16.14 5.98
C LEU A 4 -16.71 -16.77 5.24
N GLY A 5 -17.02 -17.81 4.44
CA GLY A 5 -16.03 -18.62 3.73
C GLY A 5 -15.10 -17.76 2.89
N LYS A 6 -13.90 -18.28 2.57
CA LYS A 6 -12.87 -17.56 1.79
C LYS A 6 -13.42 -16.87 0.52
N ALA A 7 -14.48 -17.41 -0.08
CA ALA A 7 -15.17 -16.85 -1.24
C ALA A 7 -15.89 -15.51 -0.99
N ALA A 8 -16.37 -15.26 0.24
CA ALA A 8 -17.18 -14.08 0.56
C ALA A 8 -16.36 -12.83 0.96
N ARG A 9 -15.03 -12.94 1.13
CA ARG A 9 -14.18 -11.84 1.66
C ARG A 9 -13.76 -10.77 0.64
N GLY A 10 -14.27 -10.82 -0.60
CA GLY A 10 -13.89 -9.91 -1.67
C GLY A 10 -12.43 -10.10 -2.12
N LYS A 11 -12.17 -10.00 -3.43
CA LYS A 11 -10.79 -10.06 -3.94
C LYS A 11 -10.09 -8.73 -3.69
N ARG A 12 -8.86 -8.77 -3.19
CA ARG A 12 -8.04 -7.59 -2.90
C ARG A 12 -6.64 -7.67 -3.53
N ARG A 13 -5.99 -6.52 -3.59
CA ARG A 13 -4.58 -6.35 -3.93
C ARG A 13 -3.90 -5.50 -2.86
N TRP A 14 -2.62 -5.80 -2.67
CA TRP A 14 -1.70 -5.06 -1.84
C TRP A 14 -0.73 -4.35 -2.77
N ILE A 15 -0.58 -3.05 -2.57
CA ILE A 15 0.27 -2.17 -3.38
C ILE A 15 1.33 -1.59 -2.44
N GLY A 16 2.61 -1.82 -2.75
CA GLY A 16 3.72 -1.12 -2.12
C GLY A 16 3.90 0.23 -2.79
N VAL A 17 3.96 1.30 -2.01
CA VAL A 17 4.07 2.69 -2.45
C VAL A 17 5.31 3.31 -1.81
N ARG A 18 6.02 4.15 -2.54
CA ARG A 18 7.13 4.96 -2.05
C ARG A 18 6.83 6.43 -2.29
N PHE A 19 7.11 7.26 -1.30
CA PHE A 19 6.95 8.71 -1.35
C PHE A 19 8.31 9.40 -1.43
N SER A 20 8.39 10.48 -2.20
CA SER A 20 9.54 11.39 -2.19
C SER A 20 9.39 12.40 -1.06
N SER A 21 9.96 12.08 0.10
CA SER A 21 10.18 12.92 1.30
C SER A 21 9.02 13.71 1.95
N GLN A 22 7.85 13.88 1.30
CA GLN A 22 6.77 14.74 1.80
C GLN A 22 5.87 14.10 2.87
N ALA A 23 6.15 12.85 3.27
CA ALA A 23 5.21 12.04 4.03
C ALA A 23 5.83 11.41 5.29
N GLU A 24 6.50 12.18 6.14
CA GLU A 24 7.24 11.66 7.31
C GLU A 24 6.37 10.96 8.38
N SER A 25 5.05 11.10 8.29
CA SER A 25 4.09 10.47 9.20
C SER A 25 3.06 9.62 8.47
N ARG A 26 2.52 8.64 9.21
CA ARG A 26 1.39 7.82 8.75
C ARG A 26 0.20 8.68 8.33
N GLU A 27 -0.13 9.71 9.11
CA GLU A 27 -1.25 10.61 8.83
C GLU A 27 -1.02 11.44 7.57
N ALA A 28 0.21 11.91 7.33
CA ALA A 28 0.57 12.58 6.08
C ALA A 28 0.41 11.65 4.88
N CYS A 29 0.88 10.40 4.99
CA CYS A 29 0.66 9.38 3.96
C CYS A 29 -0.83 9.13 3.69
N GLU A 30 -1.65 9.03 4.74
CA GLU A 30 -3.11 8.85 4.59
C GLU A 30 -3.77 10.05 3.91
N LYS A 31 -3.34 11.28 4.20
CA LYS A 31 -3.84 12.50 3.54
C LYS A 31 -3.49 12.53 2.05
N ILE A 32 -2.23 12.24 1.69
CA ILE A 32 -1.78 12.22 0.29
C ILE A 32 -2.55 11.13 -0.48
N LEU A 33 -2.56 9.90 0.06
CA LEU A 33 -3.30 8.79 -0.56
C LEU A 33 -4.80 9.04 -0.63
N GLY A 34 -5.38 9.75 0.36
CA GLY A 34 -6.80 10.13 0.35
C GLY A 34 -7.16 11.05 -0.81
N ARG A 35 -6.26 11.97 -1.16
CA ARG A 35 -6.44 12.83 -2.34
C ARG A 35 -6.25 12.04 -3.64
N LEU A 36 -5.17 11.26 -3.75
CA LEU A 36 -4.87 10.49 -4.95
C LEU A 36 -5.91 9.40 -5.25
N LEU A 37 -6.43 8.76 -4.21
CA LEU A 37 -7.35 7.63 -4.30
C LEU A 37 -8.79 8.04 -3.96
N GLU A 38 -9.13 9.32 -4.09
CA GLU A 38 -10.47 9.82 -3.83
C GLU A 38 -11.51 9.06 -4.67
N GLY A 39 -12.60 8.63 -4.02
CA GLY A 39 -13.65 7.83 -4.66
C GLY A 39 -13.31 6.35 -4.90
N LEU A 40 -12.10 5.89 -4.52
CA LEU A 40 -11.74 4.47 -4.52
C LEU A 40 -11.86 3.88 -3.12
N HIS A 41 -12.10 2.58 -3.02
CA HIS A 41 -11.98 1.90 -1.74
C HIS A 41 -10.52 1.53 -1.48
N TRP A 42 -9.97 2.05 -0.39
CA TRP A 42 -8.60 1.74 -0.02
C TRP A 42 -8.38 1.83 1.50
N ARG A 43 -7.26 1.30 1.97
CA ARG A 43 -6.80 1.45 3.36
C ARG A 43 -5.28 1.41 3.43
N LEU A 44 -4.68 2.36 4.14
CA LEU A 44 -3.26 2.29 4.51
C LEU A 44 -3.07 1.17 5.55
N TYR A 45 -2.18 0.23 5.26
CA TYR A 45 -1.90 -0.90 6.13
C TYR A 45 -0.58 -0.70 6.88
N ASP A 46 0.52 -0.67 6.14
CA ASP A 46 1.86 -0.41 6.71
C ASP A 46 2.33 0.99 6.31
N HIS A 47 3.10 1.61 7.20
CA HIS A 47 3.89 2.81 7.00
C HIS A 47 5.26 2.55 7.63
N TYR A 48 6.32 2.91 6.93
CA TYR A 48 7.68 2.74 7.42
C TYR A 48 8.60 3.77 6.77
N ILE A 49 9.66 4.12 7.48
CA ILE A 49 10.70 5.00 7.00
C ILE A 49 11.92 4.13 6.68
N GLU A 50 12.46 4.30 5.49
CA GLU A 50 13.63 3.59 5.01
C GLU A 50 14.92 4.26 5.52
N PRO A 51 16.05 3.55 5.55
CA PRO A 51 17.31 4.10 6.06
C PRO A 51 17.82 5.33 5.30
N ASP A 52 17.41 5.49 4.03
CA ASP A 52 17.72 6.64 3.18
C ASP A 52 16.80 7.85 3.43
N GLY A 53 15.91 7.77 4.42
CA GLY A 53 14.92 8.80 4.73
C GLY A 53 13.69 8.77 3.82
N SER A 54 13.63 7.86 2.83
CA SER A 54 12.44 7.71 2.00
C SER A 54 11.31 7.05 2.77
N VAL A 55 10.06 7.41 2.45
CA VAL A 55 8.89 6.86 3.14
C VAL A 55 8.24 5.80 2.27
N GLY A 56 7.95 4.65 2.88
CA GLY A 56 7.25 3.55 2.27
C GLY A 56 5.90 3.28 2.92
N ALA A 57 4.96 2.79 2.11
CA ALA A 57 3.64 2.38 2.56
C ALA A 57 3.18 1.09 1.87
N ILE A 58 2.30 0.36 2.53
CA ILE A 58 1.52 -0.71 1.89
C ILE A 58 0.04 -0.35 1.96
N VAL A 59 -0.58 -0.25 0.79
CA VAL A 59 -2.00 0.06 0.63
C VAL A 59 -2.77 -1.19 0.25
N LYS A 60 -3.93 -1.38 0.89
CA LYS A 60 -4.90 -2.41 0.53
C LYS A 60 -6.00 -1.78 -0.33
N VAL A 61 -6.28 -2.39 -1.48
CA VAL A 61 -7.38 -1.99 -2.38
C VAL A 61 -8.18 -3.22 -2.83
N PRO A 62 -9.47 -3.09 -3.17
CA PRO A 62 -10.19 -4.11 -3.94
C PRO A 62 -9.49 -4.41 -5.25
N LEU A 63 -9.68 -5.62 -5.78
CA LEU A 63 -9.08 -6.00 -7.06
C LEU A 63 -9.53 -5.07 -8.20
N ASN A 64 -10.81 -4.67 -8.19
CA ASN A 64 -11.40 -3.82 -9.23
C ASN A 64 -10.79 -2.42 -9.26
N ASP A 65 -10.39 -1.89 -8.09
CA ASP A 65 -9.79 -0.56 -7.96
C ASP A 65 -8.27 -0.59 -8.13
N CYS A 66 -7.66 -1.77 -8.26
CA CYS A 66 -6.20 -1.91 -8.24
C CYS A 66 -5.50 -1.18 -9.40
N GLU A 67 -6.04 -1.28 -10.61
CA GLU A 67 -5.48 -0.60 -11.78
C GLU A 67 -5.62 0.91 -11.64
N ALA A 68 -6.82 1.40 -11.32
CA ALA A 68 -7.07 2.83 -11.09
C ALA A 68 -6.17 3.41 -9.99
N ALA A 69 -6.06 2.71 -8.85
CA ALA A 69 -5.19 3.15 -7.75
C ALA A 69 -3.72 3.21 -8.17
N THR A 70 -3.26 2.21 -8.93
CA THR A 70 -1.87 2.16 -9.42
C THR A 70 -1.58 3.32 -10.37
N SER A 71 -2.48 3.58 -11.32
CA SER A 71 -2.32 4.68 -12.27
C SER A 71 -2.28 6.02 -11.55
N ARG A 72 -3.23 6.29 -10.65
CA ARG A 72 -3.27 7.58 -9.91
C ARG A 72 -2.06 7.80 -9.03
N ILE A 73 -1.55 6.75 -8.38
CA ILE A 73 -0.32 6.85 -7.57
C ILE A 73 0.89 7.18 -8.45
N ASN A 74 1.03 6.56 -9.62
CA ASN A 74 2.18 6.80 -10.51
C ASN A 74 2.06 8.07 -11.35
N SER A 75 0.87 8.70 -11.41
CA SER A 75 0.69 10.01 -12.05
C SER A 75 1.12 11.17 -11.15
N ASP A 76 1.29 10.94 -9.86
CA ASP A 76 1.77 11.94 -8.90
C ASP A 76 3.30 11.92 -8.85
N GLU A 77 3.95 13.09 -8.94
CA GLU A 77 5.41 13.17 -8.87
C GLU A 77 5.95 12.84 -7.47
N GLY A 78 5.09 12.99 -6.45
CA GLY A 78 5.40 12.71 -5.05
C GLY A 78 5.36 11.23 -4.66
N CYS A 79 4.79 10.38 -5.52
CA CYS A 79 4.49 8.99 -5.21
C CYS A 79 4.84 8.05 -6.37
N ARG A 80 5.16 6.79 -6.04
CA ARG A 80 5.22 5.73 -7.04
C ARG A 80 4.91 4.37 -6.44
N THR A 81 4.32 3.51 -7.25
CA THR A 81 4.15 2.10 -6.89
C THR A 81 5.45 1.33 -7.12
N ILE A 82 5.83 0.50 -6.15
CA ILE A 82 7.01 -0.37 -6.24
C ILE A 82 6.62 -1.80 -6.60
N THR A 83 5.53 -2.32 -6.02
CA THR A 83 5.10 -3.70 -6.30
C THR A 83 3.62 -3.91 -5.98
N ARG A 84 3.03 -4.94 -6.58
CA ARG A 84 1.63 -5.35 -6.36
C ARG A 84 1.53 -6.87 -6.17
N SER A 85 0.67 -7.33 -5.27
CA SER A 85 0.39 -8.75 -5.07
C SER A 85 -0.97 -9.02 -4.41
N GLY A 86 -1.49 -10.23 -4.55
CA GLY A 86 -2.63 -10.70 -3.76
C GLY A 86 -2.28 -11.03 -2.29
N LYS A 87 -0.99 -11.13 -1.96
CA LYS A 87 -0.48 -11.51 -0.64
C LYS A 87 0.40 -10.40 -0.06
N ILE A 88 0.07 -9.91 1.14
CA ILE A 88 0.87 -8.88 1.83
C ILE A 88 2.30 -9.36 2.11
N LYS A 89 2.49 -10.64 2.43
CA LYS A 89 3.81 -11.24 2.66
C LYS A 89 4.74 -11.00 1.47
N LEU A 90 4.27 -11.28 0.25
CA LEU A 90 5.04 -11.06 -0.98
C LEU A 90 5.36 -9.59 -1.23
N VAL A 91 4.46 -8.67 -0.87
CA VAL A 91 4.73 -7.24 -0.99
C VAL A 91 5.83 -6.83 0.00
N ARG A 92 5.73 -7.23 1.27
CA ARG A 92 6.75 -6.96 2.28
C ARG A 92 8.11 -7.55 1.93
N GLU A 93 8.16 -8.77 1.39
CA GLU A 93 9.39 -9.42 0.93
C GLU A 93 10.05 -8.62 -0.20
N ARG A 94 9.28 -8.20 -1.20
CA ARG A 94 9.79 -7.38 -2.32
C ARG A 94 10.20 -5.97 -1.92
N LEU A 95 9.59 -5.43 -0.85
CA LEU A 95 9.96 -4.15 -0.27
C LEU A 95 11.11 -4.27 0.74
N GLY A 96 11.62 -5.47 1.02
CA GLY A 96 12.70 -5.67 2.00
C GLY A 96 12.28 -5.55 3.48
N ILE A 97 11.01 -5.26 3.77
CA ILE A 97 10.47 -5.06 5.12
C ILE A 97 10.45 -6.38 5.91
N GLY A 98 10.36 -7.52 5.21
CA GLY A 98 10.17 -8.86 5.80
C GLY A 98 11.36 -9.46 6.56
N LYS A 99 12.52 -8.78 6.62
CA LYS A 99 13.72 -9.28 7.32
C LYS A 99 14.10 -8.52 8.59
N LYS A 100 13.27 -7.60 9.09
CA LYS A 100 13.49 -6.98 10.40
C LYS A 100 12.76 -7.81 11.47
N GLY A 101 13.40 -8.90 11.92
CA GLY A 101 12.98 -9.67 13.11
C GLY A 101 12.74 -11.17 12.93
N LEU A 102 13.72 -11.93 12.42
CA LEU A 102 14.00 -13.26 13.00
C LEU A 102 15.35 -13.15 13.70
N THR A 103 15.31 -12.95 15.00
CA THR A 103 16.37 -13.28 15.95
C THR A 103 15.84 -14.44 16.77
#